data_AF-A0A960UWC6-F1
#
_entry.id   AF-A0A960UWC6-F1
#
_cell.length_a   1.000
_cell.length_b   1.000
_cell.length_c   1.000
_cell.angle_alpha   90.00
_cell.angle_beta   90.00
_cell.angle_gamma   90.00
#
_symmetry.space_group_name_H-M   'P 1'
#
loop_
_entity.id
_entity.type
_entity.pdbx_description
1 polymer ?
#
loop_
_entity_poly.entity_id
_entity_poly.type
_entity_poly.pdbx_seq_one_letter_code
_entity_poly.pdbx_strand_id
1 'polypeptide(L)'
;MIDVKYGKRKVVNYRGARMVVGGLTAKNKIDILLYISREFAQINSQSELFDRVLSLCEEIFEVDNIHLRLWNSQQQKLVPMKFMTESDPPARPLDSGEGFSGTVFAHRKSMLEEDLGRHPEMIDQGEKTRCVVCVPVMYRDQVLGTLSIEKHIPYFYRMDDLEILEAMASQLGLALNEVELVEGLMEARSRIESDLRMGRTVQSHIIPRRIDPWNGIHFYYHYEPMVEVSGDYFNVIRQGNTMTAIMADVSGHGVPAALVTMALHHHFQQLVTVNMSLPELVEELNRQIQPNLPDGTYFTAQIVRLYQDHTFSFVNAGHHRLMHFDYNTETYEGLDSSGIPLGIAKVSRDDYEEKYGELRPGDFLVMLTDGFAEQRNEAGEPAGVPRVASWLQEEKSRLMERERVAMADTLGPSFLVRFEEFIGNRPAEDDFAMLIMQSSPFFSSSAAIHEKARKADSPDRSLELALESYEEEPSYLKNLLLLSRLCYMRKDLKESGRYLREYIHSSGEASAQIHCMLGNVFYQTGDYKEAKASYKRSLAANPGFAEAAIMLSRVYLREERKNRAQDVLRIAHQCAPGDEKIRTAMKKVESLA
;
A
#
# COMPACT_ATOMS: atom_id res chain seq x y z
N MET A 1 -56.73 -65.33 -13.73
CA MET A 1 -56.54 -64.33 -14.79
C MET A 1 -57.35 -63.10 -14.40
N ILE A 2 -56.73 -62.15 -13.72
CA ILE A 2 -57.27 -60.81 -13.51
C ILE A 2 -56.22 -59.88 -14.08
N ASP A 3 -56.58 -59.28 -15.20
CA ASP A 3 -55.77 -58.41 -16.02
C ASP A 3 -55.86 -57.00 -15.42
N VAL A 4 -54.78 -56.52 -14.78
CA VAL A 4 -54.70 -55.16 -14.25
C VAL A 4 -53.83 -54.34 -15.19
N LYS A 5 -54.49 -53.60 -16.09
CA LYS A 5 -53.87 -52.61 -16.99
C LYS A 5 -53.29 -51.44 -16.17
N TYR A 6 -51.98 -51.41 -15.98
CA TYR A 6 -51.24 -50.21 -15.55
C TYR A 6 -50.53 -49.55 -16.73
N GLY A 7 -50.77 -48.24 -16.88
CA GLY A 7 -49.84 -47.23 -17.40
C GLY A 7 -49.28 -47.40 -18.81
N LYS A 8 -49.72 -46.55 -19.75
CA LYS A 8 -49.02 -46.33 -21.02
C LYS A 8 -47.60 -45.78 -20.73
N ARG A 9 -46.57 -46.59 -21.00
CA ARG A 9 -45.14 -46.21 -20.93
C ARG A 9 -44.89 -44.95 -21.75
N LYS A 10 -44.33 -43.91 -21.13
CA LYS A 10 -43.87 -42.70 -21.82
C LYS A 10 -42.41 -42.83 -22.24
N VAL A 11 -42.09 -41.98 -23.20
CA VAL A 11 -40.91 -42.01 -24.03
C VAL A 11 -39.98 -40.90 -23.55
N VAL A 12 -38.75 -41.24 -23.18
CA VAL A 12 -37.72 -40.23 -22.84
C VAL A 12 -37.10 -39.75 -24.16
N ASN A 13 -36.92 -38.44 -24.27
CA ASN A 13 -36.45 -37.80 -25.50
C ASN A 13 -34.93 -37.56 -25.37
N TYR A 14 -34.13 -38.53 -25.79
CA TYR A 14 -32.67 -38.38 -25.83
C TYR A 14 -32.25 -37.94 -27.24
N ARG A 15 -31.71 -36.71 -27.37
CA ARG A 15 -31.30 -36.11 -28.67
C ARG A 15 -32.39 -36.13 -29.76
N GLY A 16 -33.65 -35.88 -29.39
CA GLY A 16 -34.78 -35.89 -30.34
C GLY A 16 -35.24 -37.28 -30.77
N ALA A 17 -34.69 -38.35 -30.19
CA ALA A 17 -35.13 -39.72 -30.43
C ALA A 17 -35.98 -40.25 -29.26
N ARG A 18 -37.11 -40.86 -29.63
CA ARG A 18 -38.11 -41.43 -28.72
C ARG A 18 -37.69 -42.85 -28.26
N MET A 19 -37.28 -43.06 -27.00
CA MET A 19 -36.99 -44.40 -26.44
C MET A 19 -37.74 -44.74 -25.13
N VAL A 20 -38.00 -46.04 -24.91
CA VAL A 20 -38.79 -46.59 -23.79
C VAL A 20 -37.87 -46.99 -22.62
N VAL A 21 -38.17 -46.52 -21.41
CA VAL A 21 -37.52 -46.96 -20.17
C VAL A 21 -37.99 -48.39 -19.85
N GLY A 22 -37.05 -49.32 -19.72
CA GLY A 22 -37.30 -50.76 -19.62
C GLY A 22 -36.52 -51.62 -20.62
N GLY A 23 -35.55 -51.03 -21.32
CA GLY A 23 -34.63 -51.70 -22.23
C GLY A 23 -33.48 -50.77 -22.66
N LEU A 24 -32.85 -50.10 -21.70
CA LEU A 24 -31.69 -49.26 -21.99
C LEU A 24 -30.51 -50.17 -22.35
N THR A 25 -30.01 -50.05 -23.57
CA THR A 25 -28.76 -50.72 -23.96
C THR A 25 -27.58 -50.12 -23.17
N ALA A 26 -26.49 -50.87 -23.01
CA ALA A 26 -25.27 -50.36 -22.38
C ALA A 26 -24.76 -49.06 -23.05
N LYS A 27 -24.99 -48.91 -24.36
CA LYS A 27 -24.67 -47.69 -25.11
C LYS A 27 -25.49 -46.49 -24.64
N ASN A 28 -26.80 -46.66 -24.44
CA ASN A 28 -27.67 -45.56 -23.98
C ASN A 28 -27.28 -45.10 -22.57
N LYS A 29 -26.89 -46.04 -21.68
CA LYS A 29 -26.42 -45.70 -20.33
C LYS A 29 -25.14 -44.84 -20.41
N ILE A 30 -24.14 -45.27 -21.19
CA ILE A 30 -22.89 -44.51 -21.39
C ILE A 30 -23.17 -43.10 -21.95
N ASP A 31 -24.04 -43.01 -22.95
CA ASP A 31 -24.40 -41.74 -23.59
C ASP A 31 -25.02 -40.75 -22.59
N ILE A 32 -25.90 -41.23 -21.70
CA ILE A 32 -26.50 -40.42 -20.61
C ILE A 32 -25.43 -39.97 -19.60
N LEU A 33 -24.51 -40.85 -19.22
CA LEU A 33 -23.43 -40.49 -18.28
C LEU A 33 -22.48 -39.44 -18.85
N LEU A 34 -22.12 -39.57 -20.13
CA LEU A 34 -21.29 -38.58 -20.82
C LEU A 34 -22.00 -37.23 -20.93
N TYR A 35 -23.32 -37.23 -21.09
CA TYR A 35 -24.13 -36.02 -21.07
C TYR A 35 -24.10 -35.35 -19.69
N ILE A 36 -24.44 -36.08 -18.61
CA ILE A 36 -24.43 -35.56 -17.23
C ILE A 36 -23.05 -34.98 -16.88
N SER A 37 -21.98 -35.73 -17.17
CA SER A 37 -20.61 -35.30 -16.89
C SER A 37 -20.27 -33.99 -17.60
N ARG A 38 -20.65 -33.84 -18.88
CA ARG A 38 -20.42 -32.61 -19.64
C ARG A 38 -21.19 -31.42 -19.08
N GLU A 39 -22.42 -31.63 -18.63
CA GLU A 39 -23.27 -30.56 -18.09
C GLU A 39 -22.74 -30.07 -16.74
N PHE A 40 -22.31 -30.96 -15.85
CA PHE A 40 -21.74 -30.55 -14.56
C PHE A 40 -20.37 -29.88 -14.71
N ALA A 41 -19.55 -30.28 -15.68
CA ALA A 41 -18.23 -29.70 -15.90
C ALA A 41 -18.24 -28.21 -16.33
N GLN A 42 -19.40 -27.63 -16.67
CA GLN A 42 -19.52 -26.23 -17.08
C GLN A 42 -20.00 -25.31 -15.95
N ILE A 43 -20.24 -25.85 -14.76
CA ILE A 43 -20.89 -25.14 -13.66
C ILE A 43 -19.86 -24.67 -12.64
N ASN A 44 -19.95 -23.41 -12.23
CA ASN A 44 -18.97 -22.76 -11.35
C ASN A 44 -19.54 -22.34 -9.99
N SER A 45 -20.80 -22.65 -9.70
CA SER A 45 -21.45 -22.28 -8.43
C SER A 45 -22.40 -23.36 -7.92
N GLN A 46 -22.60 -23.43 -6.61
CA GLN A 46 -23.45 -24.47 -6.01
C GLN A 46 -24.92 -24.33 -6.43
N SER A 47 -25.43 -23.10 -6.52
CA SER A 47 -26.83 -22.86 -6.89
C SER A 47 -27.14 -23.35 -8.30
N GLU A 48 -26.28 -23.02 -9.27
CA GLU A 48 -26.42 -23.49 -10.65
C GLU A 48 -26.31 -25.00 -10.74
N LEU A 49 -25.44 -25.61 -9.93
CA LEU A 49 -25.28 -27.06 -9.88
C LEU A 49 -26.54 -27.75 -9.39
N PHE A 50 -27.16 -27.24 -8.32
CA PHE A 50 -28.42 -27.77 -7.80
C PHE A 50 -29.56 -27.64 -8.82
N ASP A 51 -29.68 -26.49 -9.46
CA ASP A 51 -30.70 -26.25 -10.49
C ASP A 51 -30.50 -27.16 -11.71
N ARG A 52 -29.25 -27.40 -12.11
CA ARG A 52 -28.94 -28.31 -13.22
C ARG A 52 -29.21 -29.75 -12.86
N VAL A 53 -28.90 -30.20 -11.65
CA VAL A 53 -29.21 -31.57 -11.17
C VAL A 53 -30.70 -31.85 -11.29
N LEU A 54 -31.56 -30.93 -10.84
CA LEU A 54 -33.00 -31.09 -10.92
C LEU A 54 -33.48 -31.14 -12.37
N SER A 55 -33.04 -30.19 -13.20
CA SER A 55 -33.35 -30.17 -14.63
C SER A 55 -32.94 -31.47 -15.33
N LEU A 56 -31.75 -32.01 -15.03
CA LEU A 56 -31.29 -33.27 -15.62
C LEU A 56 -32.12 -34.46 -15.13
N CYS A 57 -32.52 -34.48 -13.86
CA CYS A 57 -33.44 -35.49 -13.35
C CYS A 57 -34.79 -35.44 -14.08
N GLU A 58 -35.33 -34.25 -14.37
CA GLU A 58 -36.56 -34.06 -15.16
C GLU A 58 -36.41 -34.49 -16.63
N GLU A 59 -35.25 -34.21 -17.23
CA GLU A 59 -34.96 -34.58 -18.62
C GLU A 59 -34.83 -36.11 -18.79
N ILE A 60 -34.27 -36.78 -17.79
CA ILE A 60 -33.91 -38.21 -17.84
C ILE A 60 -35.02 -39.11 -17.29
N PHE A 61 -35.67 -38.70 -16.20
CA PHE A 61 -36.66 -39.50 -15.48
C PHE A 61 -38.05 -38.89 -15.55
N GLU A 62 -39.07 -39.74 -15.63
CA GLU A 62 -40.44 -39.32 -15.33
C GLU A 62 -40.59 -39.31 -13.80
N VAL A 63 -40.81 -38.13 -13.23
CA VAL A 63 -40.83 -37.89 -11.77
C VAL A 63 -42.08 -37.09 -11.39
N ASP A 64 -42.54 -37.20 -10.15
CA ASP A 64 -43.55 -36.31 -9.55
C ASP A 64 -42.87 -35.36 -8.55
N ASN A 65 -41.73 -35.77 -7.98
CA ASN A 65 -40.87 -34.91 -7.19
C ASN A 65 -39.39 -35.34 -7.27
N ILE A 66 -38.50 -34.42 -6.94
CA ILE A 66 -37.04 -34.64 -6.79
C ILE A 66 -36.63 -33.98 -5.49
N HIS A 67 -35.79 -34.62 -4.68
CA HIS A 67 -35.20 -33.98 -3.51
C HIS A 67 -33.67 -34.14 -3.52
N LEU A 68 -32.98 -33.01 -3.46
CA LEU A 68 -31.55 -32.94 -3.14
C LEU A 68 -31.40 -32.45 -1.70
N ARG A 69 -30.83 -33.30 -0.84
CA ARG A 69 -30.50 -32.96 0.55
C ARG A 69 -28.98 -33.06 0.73
N LEU A 70 -28.37 -32.08 1.41
CA LEU A 70 -26.96 -32.12 1.78
C LEU A 70 -26.80 -32.11 3.30
N TRP A 71 -25.74 -32.75 3.77
CA TRP A 71 -25.43 -32.80 5.19
C TRP A 71 -24.84 -31.49 5.67
N ASN A 72 -25.49 -30.86 6.65
CA ASN A 72 -24.96 -29.69 7.33
C ASN A 72 -24.26 -30.13 8.63
N SER A 73 -22.93 -29.98 8.66
CA SER A 73 -22.10 -30.40 9.80
C SER A 73 -22.33 -29.56 11.07
N GLN A 74 -22.79 -28.31 10.96
CA GLN A 74 -23.10 -27.47 12.13
C GLN A 74 -24.42 -27.88 12.77
N GLN A 75 -25.44 -28.19 11.95
CA GLN A 75 -26.76 -28.61 12.42
C GLN A 75 -26.85 -30.11 12.72
N GLN A 76 -25.88 -30.90 12.24
CA GLN A 76 -25.89 -32.37 12.27
C GLN A 76 -27.18 -32.96 11.66
N LYS A 77 -27.63 -32.38 10.55
CA LYS A 77 -28.87 -32.75 9.86
C LYS A 77 -28.68 -32.73 8.34
N LEU A 78 -29.45 -33.55 7.64
CA LEU A 78 -29.66 -33.47 6.19
C LEU A 78 -30.62 -32.33 5.88
N VAL A 79 -30.11 -31.26 5.28
CA VAL A 79 -30.88 -30.06 4.94
C VAL A 79 -31.34 -30.15 3.48
N PRO A 80 -32.62 -29.88 3.17
CA PRO A 80 -33.09 -29.77 1.80
C PRO A 80 -32.46 -28.56 1.10
N MET A 81 -31.72 -28.82 0.02
CA MET A 81 -31.07 -27.77 -0.79
C MET A 81 -31.93 -27.36 -1.97
N LYS A 82 -32.57 -28.34 -2.62
CA LYS A 82 -33.44 -28.11 -3.77
C LYS A 82 -34.48 -29.22 -3.90
N PHE A 83 -35.67 -28.87 -4.36
CA PHE A 83 -36.75 -29.81 -4.66
C PHE A 83 -37.58 -29.29 -5.84
N MET A 84 -38.25 -30.21 -6.56
CA MET A 84 -39.10 -29.83 -7.70
C MET A 84 -40.40 -29.20 -7.25
N THR A 85 -41.11 -29.87 -6.34
CA THR A 85 -42.38 -29.40 -5.79
C THR A 85 -42.25 -29.35 -4.28
N GLU A 86 -42.66 -28.23 -3.68
CA GLU A 86 -42.69 -28.12 -2.21
C GLU A 86 -43.70 -29.09 -1.63
N SER A 87 -43.27 -29.88 -0.65
CA SER A 87 -44.15 -30.79 0.08
C SER A 87 -45.11 -30.02 1.00
N ASP A 88 -46.26 -30.61 1.31
CA ASP A 88 -47.15 -30.12 2.37
C ASP A 88 -47.29 -31.21 3.45
N PRO A 89 -46.64 -31.04 4.63
CA PRO A 89 -45.93 -29.84 5.08
C PRO A 89 -44.56 -29.63 4.40
N PRO A 90 -43.99 -28.40 4.43
CA PRO A 90 -42.74 -28.07 3.77
C PRO A 90 -41.56 -28.95 4.18
N ALA A 91 -40.65 -29.19 3.23
CA ALA A 91 -39.48 -30.02 3.43
C ALA A 91 -38.62 -29.49 4.58
N ARG A 92 -38.34 -30.34 5.57
CA ARG A 92 -37.56 -29.99 6.76
C ARG A 92 -36.21 -30.71 6.78
N PRO A 93 -35.26 -30.23 7.60
CA PRO A 93 -34.03 -30.97 7.90
C PRO A 93 -34.32 -32.31 8.60
N LEU A 94 -33.58 -33.35 8.22
CA LEU A 94 -33.74 -34.73 8.72
C LEU A 94 -32.53 -35.18 9.54
N ASP A 95 -32.75 -36.00 10.56
CA ASP A 95 -31.70 -36.69 11.29
C ASP A 95 -31.12 -37.86 10.47
N SER A 96 -29.90 -38.29 10.81
CA SER A 96 -29.31 -39.49 10.23
C SER A 96 -30.15 -40.73 10.58
N GLY A 97 -30.55 -41.51 9.57
CA GLY A 97 -31.47 -42.64 9.71
C GLY A 97 -32.96 -42.30 9.65
N GLU A 98 -33.32 -41.02 9.58
CA GLU A 98 -34.72 -40.58 9.52
C GLU A 98 -35.27 -40.58 8.09
N GLY A 99 -36.42 -41.23 7.88
CA GLY A 99 -37.03 -41.35 6.56
C GLY A 99 -36.16 -42.10 5.55
N PHE A 100 -36.57 -42.14 4.28
CA PHE A 100 -35.77 -42.78 3.24
C PHE A 100 -34.41 -42.05 3.00
N SER A 101 -34.39 -40.70 2.95
CA SER A 101 -33.15 -39.94 2.75
C SER A 101 -32.16 -40.09 3.91
N GLY A 102 -32.61 -39.97 5.16
CA GLY A 102 -31.75 -40.17 6.32
C GLY A 102 -31.24 -41.62 6.41
N THR A 103 -32.07 -42.61 6.04
CA THR A 103 -31.65 -44.01 5.97
C THR A 103 -30.55 -44.24 4.95
N VAL A 104 -30.70 -43.72 3.72
CA VAL A 104 -29.68 -43.82 2.66
C VAL A 104 -28.38 -43.15 3.10
N PHE A 105 -28.46 -41.96 3.70
CA PHE A 105 -27.30 -41.24 4.23
C PHE A 105 -26.56 -42.02 5.30
N ALA A 106 -27.28 -42.56 6.29
CA ALA A 106 -26.71 -43.29 7.41
C ALA A 106 -25.98 -44.57 6.96
N HIS A 107 -26.59 -45.32 6.04
CA HIS A 107 -26.07 -46.61 5.60
C HIS A 107 -25.12 -46.54 4.40
N ARG A 108 -25.03 -45.37 3.74
CA ARG A 108 -24.23 -45.16 2.51
C ARG A 108 -24.61 -46.10 1.38
N LYS A 109 -25.88 -46.53 1.35
CA LYS A 109 -26.40 -47.52 0.40
C LYS A 109 -27.65 -46.97 -0.24
N SER A 110 -27.69 -47.04 -1.56
CA SER A 110 -28.85 -46.64 -2.34
C SER A 110 -30.05 -47.52 -2.05
N MET A 111 -31.24 -46.95 -2.27
CA MET A 111 -32.52 -47.56 -1.99
C MET A 111 -33.44 -47.39 -3.19
N LEU A 112 -34.04 -48.50 -3.62
CA LEU A 112 -35.21 -48.52 -4.49
C LEU A 112 -36.35 -49.12 -3.67
N GLU A 113 -37.29 -48.29 -3.24
CA GLU A 113 -38.50 -48.74 -2.55
C GLU A 113 -39.67 -48.72 -3.54
N GLU A 114 -40.19 -49.90 -3.82
CA GLU A 114 -41.22 -50.11 -4.85
C GLU A 114 -42.61 -49.69 -4.35
N ASP A 115 -42.89 -49.76 -3.04
CA ASP A 115 -44.16 -49.31 -2.48
C ASP A 115 -44.02 -48.79 -1.03
N LEU A 116 -43.67 -47.50 -0.89
CA LEU A 116 -43.57 -46.78 0.38
C LEU A 116 -44.87 -46.78 1.19
N GLY A 117 -46.02 -47.08 0.59
CA GLY A 117 -47.26 -47.25 1.35
C GLY A 117 -47.23 -48.42 2.35
N ARG A 118 -46.24 -49.31 2.23
CA ARG A 118 -45.96 -50.39 3.19
C ARG A 118 -45.03 -49.97 4.33
N HIS A 119 -44.40 -48.81 4.18
CA HIS A 119 -43.40 -48.23 5.08
C HIS A 119 -43.78 -46.78 5.44
N PRO A 120 -44.94 -46.56 6.10
CA PRO A 120 -45.40 -45.21 6.44
C PRO A 120 -44.44 -44.45 7.37
N GLU A 121 -43.56 -45.16 8.08
CA GLU A 121 -42.48 -44.59 8.90
C GLU A 121 -41.38 -43.89 8.11
N MET A 122 -41.28 -44.14 6.79
CA MET A 122 -40.22 -43.58 5.94
C MET A 122 -40.60 -42.29 5.21
N ILE A 123 -41.85 -41.86 5.33
CA ILE A 123 -42.40 -40.65 4.68
C ILE A 123 -43.00 -39.70 5.72
N ASP A 124 -42.90 -38.40 5.48
CA ASP A 124 -43.55 -37.40 6.33
C ASP A 124 -45.09 -37.43 6.15
N GLN A 125 -45.83 -37.00 7.18
CA GLN A 125 -47.30 -36.98 7.12
C GLN A 125 -47.78 -36.04 6.00
N GLY A 126 -48.59 -36.54 5.07
CA GLY A 126 -49.11 -35.76 3.94
C GLY A 126 -48.44 -36.10 2.60
N GLU A 127 -47.29 -36.77 2.64
CA GLU A 127 -46.59 -37.21 1.43
C GLU A 127 -47.35 -38.26 0.65
N LYS A 128 -47.37 -38.09 -0.68
CA LYS A 128 -48.07 -38.98 -1.61
C LYS A 128 -47.13 -39.93 -2.34
N THR A 129 -45.82 -39.85 -2.08
CA THR A 129 -44.82 -40.69 -2.72
C THR A 129 -45.09 -42.17 -2.40
N ARG A 130 -45.21 -42.97 -3.47
CA ARG A 130 -45.44 -44.41 -3.43
C ARG A 130 -44.23 -45.19 -3.88
N CYS A 131 -43.41 -44.66 -4.78
CA CYS A 131 -42.18 -45.30 -5.24
C CYS A 131 -41.05 -44.27 -5.24
N VAL A 132 -39.88 -44.65 -4.73
CA VAL A 132 -38.71 -43.76 -4.63
C VAL A 132 -37.44 -44.50 -5.01
N VAL A 133 -36.57 -43.80 -5.74
CA VAL A 133 -35.15 -44.15 -5.83
C VAL A 133 -34.39 -43.06 -5.09
N CYS A 134 -33.63 -43.45 -4.06
CA CYS A 134 -32.80 -42.53 -3.30
C CYS A 134 -31.36 -43.06 -3.24
N VAL A 135 -30.42 -42.20 -3.63
CA VAL A 135 -28.99 -42.53 -3.74
C VAL A 135 -28.17 -41.59 -2.87
N PRO A 136 -27.06 -42.07 -2.28
CA PRO A 136 -26.14 -41.20 -1.58
C PRO A 136 -25.31 -40.39 -2.57
N VAL A 137 -25.16 -39.09 -2.31
CA VAL A 137 -24.21 -38.24 -3.03
C VAL A 137 -22.87 -38.38 -2.33
N MET A 138 -21.91 -39.03 -2.99
CA MET A 138 -20.65 -39.45 -2.40
C MET A 138 -19.46 -38.70 -3.02
N TYR A 139 -18.49 -38.33 -2.19
CA TYR A 139 -17.14 -37.98 -2.63
C TYR A 139 -16.14 -38.84 -1.88
N ARG A 140 -15.42 -39.71 -2.61
CA ARG A 140 -14.60 -40.79 -2.01
C ARG A 140 -15.43 -41.59 -1.00
N ASP A 141 -15.00 -41.69 0.26
CA ASP A 141 -15.68 -42.43 1.32
C ASP A 141 -16.68 -41.58 2.13
N GLN A 142 -16.82 -40.29 1.82
CA GLN A 142 -17.69 -39.36 2.53
C GLN A 142 -19.05 -39.21 1.83
N VAL A 143 -20.13 -39.30 2.61
CA VAL A 143 -21.48 -38.98 2.15
C VAL A 143 -21.69 -37.47 2.31
N LEU A 144 -21.87 -36.76 1.20
CA LEU A 144 -22.19 -35.33 1.19
C LEU A 144 -23.68 -35.09 1.39
N GLY A 145 -24.52 -36.05 1.00
CA GLY A 145 -25.98 -35.92 1.07
C GLY A 145 -26.70 -37.05 0.35
N THR A 146 -27.91 -36.78 -0.10
CA THR A 146 -28.75 -37.72 -0.86
C THR A 146 -29.51 -37.03 -1.98
N LEU A 147 -29.67 -37.73 -3.09
CA LEU A 147 -30.54 -37.36 -4.21
C LEU A 147 -31.66 -38.39 -4.34
N SER A 148 -32.91 -37.95 -4.43
CA SER A 148 -34.05 -38.84 -4.68
C SER A 148 -34.93 -38.38 -5.83
N ILE A 149 -35.49 -39.36 -6.53
CA ILE A 149 -36.57 -39.19 -7.51
C ILE A 149 -37.80 -39.97 -7.04
N GLU A 150 -38.98 -39.37 -7.18
CA GLU A 150 -40.18 -39.82 -6.50
C GLU A 150 -41.38 -39.91 -7.44
N LYS A 151 -42.23 -40.93 -7.23
CA LYS A 151 -43.51 -41.11 -7.93
C LYS A 151 -44.64 -41.44 -6.98
N HIS A 152 -45.84 -40.97 -7.30
CA HIS A 152 -47.08 -41.31 -6.60
C HIS A 152 -47.69 -42.65 -7.07
N ILE A 153 -47.00 -43.38 -7.94
CA ILE A 153 -47.40 -44.68 -8.47
C ILE A 153 -46.42 -45.74 -7.95
N PRO A 154 -46.89 -46.81 -7.27
CA PRO A 154 -46.02 -47.89 -6.80
C PRO A 154 -45.47 -48.73 -7.98
N TYR A 155 -44.33 -49.39 -7.77
CA TYR A 155 -43.60 -50.24 -8.73
C TYR A 155 -43.24 -49.54 -10.05
N PHE A 156 -43.06 -48.21 -10.00
CA PHE A 156 -42.79 -47.41 -11.19
C PHE A 156 -41.32 -47.50 -11.63
N TYR A 157 -40.39 -47.24 -10.70
CA TYR A 157 -38.94 -47.27 -10.97
C TYR A 157 -38.39 -48.70 -10.98
N ARG A 158 -37.27 -48.90 -11.67
CA ARG A 158 -36.56 -50.17 -11.83
C ARG A 158 -35.08 -50.02 -11.46
N MET A 159 -34.38 -51.14 -11.40
CA MET A 159 -32.92 -51.16 -11.17
C MET A 159 -32.13 -50.34 -12.21
N ASP A 160 -32.57 -50.28 -13.47
CA ASP A 160 -31.94 -49.42 -14.48
C ASP A 160 -32.01 -47.93 -14.11
N ASP A 161 -33.09 -47.48 -13.47
CA ASP A 161 -33.25 -46.09 -13.03
C ASP A 161 -32.33 -45.79 -11.83
N LEU A 162 -32.23 -46.76 -10.91
CA LEU A 162 -31.29 -46.71 -9.79
C LEU A 162 -29.85 -46.56 -10.26
N GLU A 163 -29.38 -47.39 -11.21
CA GLU A 163 -28.03 -47.33 -11.74
C GLU A 163 -27.70 -45.96 -12.38
N ILE A 164 -28.65 -45.37 -13.11
CA ILE A 164 -28.46 -44.03 -13.72
C ILE A 164 -28.37 -42.97 -12.63
N LEU A 165 -29.27 -43.02 -11.63
CA LEU A 165 -29.27 -42.03 -10.55
C LEU A 165 -28.03 -42.14 -9.67
N GLU A 166 -27.53 -43.35 -9.39
CA GLU A 166 -26.28 -43.58 -8.65
C GLU A 166 -25.08 -42.95 -9.37
N ALA A 167 -25.01 -43.12 -10.69
CA ALA A 167 -23.95 -42.55 -11.49
C ALA A 167 -24.08 -41.01 -11.59
N MET A 168 -25.30 -40.47 -11.66
CA MET A 168 -25.55 -39.03 -11.55
C MET A 168 -25.11 -38.49 -10.19
N ALA A 169 -25.46 -39.16 -9.09
CA ALA A 169 -25.08 -38.77 -7.74
C ALA A 169 -23.56 -38.85 -7.51
N SER A 170 -22.89 -39.80 -8.15
CA SER A 170 -21.42 -39.89 -8.15
C SER A 170 -20.78 -38.70 -8.89
N GLN A 171 -21.30 -38.32 -10.06
CA GLN A 171 -20.84 -37.13 -10.79
C GLN A 171 -21.14 -35.84 -10.02
N LEU A 172 -22.32 -35.77 -9.37
CA LEU A 172 -22.71 -34.65 -8.53
C LEU A 172 -21.77 -34.49 -7.33
N GLY A 173 -21.41 -35.59 -6.67
CA GLY A 173 -20.48 -35.54 -5.54
C GLY A 173 -19.09 -35.01 -5.94
N LEU A 174 -18.61 -35.35 -7.14
CA LEU A 174 -17.37 -34.79 -7.69
C LEU A 174 -17.51 -33.28 -7.96
N ALA A 175 -18.57 -32.88 -8.65
CA ALA A 175 -18.81 -31.49 -9.02
C ALA A 175 -19.02 -30.59 -7.79
N LEU A 176 -19.73 -31.08 -6.75
CA LEU A 176 -19.92 -30.34 -5.51
C LEU A 176 -18.59 -30.05 -4.80
N ASN A 177 -17.73 -31.07 -4.67
CA ASN A 177 -16.42 -30.89 -4.06
C ASN A 177 -15.53 -29.95 -4.89
N GLU A 178 -15.61 -29.99 -6.21
CA GLU A 178 -14.88 -29.08 -7.09
C GLU A 178 -15.31 -27.63 -6.89
N VAL A 179 -16.62 -27.37 -6.91
CA VAL A 179 -17.18 -26.03 -6.68
C VAL A 179 -16.82 -25.51 -5.28
N GLU A 180 -16.99 -26.31 -4.22
CA GLU A 180 -16.64 -25.91 -2.84
C GLU A 180 -15.15 -25.58 -2.71
N LEU A 181 -14.28 -26.35 -3.35
CA LEU A 181 -12.83 -26.10 -3.33
C LEU A 181 -12.48 -24.80 -4.06
N VAL A 182 -13.07 -24.57 -5.24
CA VAL A 182 -12.84 -23.34 -6.02
C VAL A 182 -13.34 -22.11 -5.26
N GLU A 183 -14.56 -22.14 -4.73
CA GLU A 183 -15.13 -21.05 -3.92
C GLU A 183 -14.24 -20.77 -2.69
N GLY A 184 -13.83 -21.80 -1.95
CA GLY A 184 -12.95 -21.66 -0.79
C GLY A 184 -11.57 -21.08 -1.13
N LEU A 185 -10.98 -21.48 -2.27
CA LEU A 185 -9.72 -20.91 -2.77
C LEU A 185 -9.89 -19.44 -3.17
N MET A 186 -10.99 -19.07 -3.83
CA MET A 186 -11.28 -17.70 -4.21
C MET A 186 -11.48 -16.80 -2.99
N GLU A 187 -12.19 -17.28 -1.97
CA GLU A 187 -12.34 -16.55 -0.70
C GLU A 187 -11.01 -16.37 0.03
N ALA A 188 -10.21 -17.43 0.15
CA ALA A 188 -8.90 -17.37 0.78
C ALA A 188 -7.97 -16.39 0.04
N ARG A 189 -7.96 -16.44 -1.30
CA ARG A 189 -7.21 -15.51 -2.14
C ARG A 189 -7.68 -14.08 -1.94
N SER A 190 -8.99 -13.83 -1.94
CA SER A 190 -9.56 -12.50 -1.75
C SER A 190 -9.19 -11.90 -0.40
N ARG A 191 -9.15 -12.72 0.66
CA ARG A 191 -8.69 -12.28 1.99
C ARG A 191 -7.21 -11.87 1.97
N ILE A 192 -6.34 -12.70 1.37
CA ILE A 192 -4.91 -12.39 1.24
C ILE A 192 -4.70 -11.10 0.43
N GLU A 193 -5.38 -10.95 -0.70
CA GLU A 193 -5.32 -9.74 -1.52
C GLU A 193 -5.79 -8.49 -0.73
N SER A 194 -6.84 -8.63 0.08
CA SER A 194 -7.30 -7.54 0.96
C SER A 194 -6.27 -7.15 2.01
N ASP A 195 -5.65 -8.13 2.68
CA ASP A 195 -4.63 -7.88 3.70
C ASP A 195 -3.37 -7.24 3.09
N LEU A 196 -2.97 -7.69 1.89
CA LEU A 196 -1.86 -7.12 1.15
C LEU A 196 -2.14 -5.67 0.73
N ARG A 197 -3.35 -5.35 0.26
CA ARG A 197 -3.76 -3.95 -0.04
C ARG A 197 -3.73 -3.05 1.20
N MET A 198 -4.07 -3.59 2.36
CA MET A 198 -3.92 -2.85 3.61
C MET A 198 -2.43 -2.58 3.90
N GLY A 199 -1.56 -3.58 3.70
CA GLY A 199 -0.11 -3.42 3.76
C GLY A 199 0.40 -2.32 2.82
N ARG A 200 -0.04 -2.32 1.55
CA ARG A 200 0.25 -1.27 0.57
C ARG A 200 -0.07 0.12 1.09
N THR A 201 -1.27 0.22 1.66
CA THR A 201 -1.78 1.48 2.19
C THR A 201 -0.86 1.97 3.30
N VAL A 202 -0.47 1.11 4.24
CA VAL A 202 0.47 1.47 5.31
C VAL A 202 1.82 1.91 4.74
N GLN A 203 2.41 1.15 3.81
CA GLN A 203 3.71 1.48 3.22
C GLN A 203 3.68 2.81 2.44
N SER A 204 2.61 3.07 1.69
CA SER A 204 2.47 4.34 0.97
C SER A 204 2.42 5.57 1.89
N HIS A 205 2.05 5.40 3.17
CA HIS A 205 2.03 6.50 4.14
C HIS A 205 3.39 6.77 4.78
N ILE A 206 4.35 5.84 4.71
CA ILE A 206 5.70 6.05 5.25
C ILE A 206 6.61 6.79 4.26
N ILE A 207 6.28 6.72 2.98
CA ILE A 207 6.95 7.44 1.90
C ILE A 207 6.48 8.90 1.92
N PRO A 208 7.39 9.90 1.82
CA PRO A 208 6.99 11.30 1.83
C PRO A 208 6.06 11.61 0.65
N ARG A 209 4.89 12.22 0.91
CA ARG A 209 3.92 12.58 -0.15
C ARG A 209 4.38 13.73 -1.05
N ARG A 210 5.29 14.55 -0.54
CA ARG A 210 5.88 15.71 -1.21
C ARG A 210 7.19 16.02 -0.50
N ILE A 211 8.17 16.43 -1.27
CA ILE A 211 9.42 16.99 -0.76
C ILE A 211 9.46 18.44 -1.25
N ASP A 212 9.33 19.38 -0.32
CA ASP A 212 9.37 20.79 -0.66
C ASP A 212 10.80 21.22 -1.01
N PRO A 213 10.99 22.16 -1.96
CA PRO A 213 12.30 22.69 -2.27
C PRO A 213 13.01 23.24 -1.03
N TRP A 214 14.32 23.02 -0.97
CA TRP A 214 15.15 23.40 0.16
C TRP A 214 16.38 24.15 -0.28
N ASN A 215 16.42 25.46 0.03
CA ASN A 215 17.59 26.30 -0.21
C ASN A 215 18.08 26.26 -1.67
N GLY A 216 17.15 26.34 -2.62
CA GLY A 216 17.46 26.23 -4.05
C GLY A 216 17.66 24.79 -4.54
N ILE A 217 17.51 23.77 -3.69
CA ILE A 217 17.52 22.36 -4.11
C ILE A 217 16.08 21.91 -4.33
N HIS A 218 15.81 21.43 -5.54
CA HIS A 218 14.50 20.95 -5.96
C HIS A 218 14.51 19.43 -6.07
N PHE A 219 13.36 18.82 -5.79
CA PHE A 219 13.23 17.38 -5.65
C PHE A 219 12.13 16.85 -6.57
N TYR A 220 12.41 15.70 -7.18
CA TYR A 220 11.41 14.87 -7.82
C TYR A 220 11.63 13.43 -7.41
N TYR A 221 10.56 12.68 -7.18
CA TYR A 221 10.67 11.25 -6.91
C TYR A 221 9.56 10.48 -7.62
N HIS A 222 9.87 9.24 -7.97
CA HIS A 222 8.88 8.24 -8.41
C HIS A 222 9.00 7.03 -7.49
N TYR A 223 7.86 6.47 -7.09
CA TYR A 223 7.82 5.27 -6.26
C TYR A 223 6.61 4.43 -6.65
N GLU A 224 6.86 3.27 -7.24
CA GLU A 224 5.85 2.37 -7.76
C GLU A 224 6.18 0.92 -7.38
N PRO A 225 5.48 0.35 -6.39
CA PRO A 225 5.59 -1.06 -6.02
C PRO A 225 5.17 -2.01 -7.15
N MET A 226 5.95 -3.06 -7.39
CA MET A 226 5.67 -4.18 -8.31
C MET A 226 4.47 -5.01 -7.84
N VAL A 227 4.42 -5.31 -6.54
CA VAL A 227 3.35 -6.06 -5.86
C VAL A 227 2.61 -5.11 -4.91
N GLU A 228 1.57 -5.59 -4.23
CA GLU A 228 0.87 -4.81 -3.21
C GLU A 228 1.81 -4.28 -2.11
N VAL A 229 2.93 -4.94 -1.80
CA VAL A 229 3.95 -4.43 -0.87
C VAL A 229 5.34 -4.57 -1.46
N SER A 230 6.22 -3.62 -1.14
CA SER A 230 7.51 -3.40 -1.79
C SER A 230 8.71 -3.67 -0.86
N GLY A 231 9.78 -4.21 -1.44
CA GLY A 231 11.10 -4.35 -0.81
C GLY A 231 11.94 -3.08 -0.86
N ASP A 232 11.62 -2.18 -1.79
CA ASP A 232 12.19 -0.85 -1.88
C ASP A 232 11.69 0.09 -0.76
N TYR A 233 12.63 0.85 -0.23
CA TYR A 233 12.38 1.92 0.72
C TYR A 233 13.13 3.17 0.31
N PHE A 234 12.40 4.29 0.27
CA PHE A 234 13.01 5.60 0.11
C PHE A 234 12.45 6.58 1.14
N ASN A 235 13.30 7.49 1.60
CA ASN A 235 12.86 8.62 2.41
C ASN A 235 13.82 9.79 2.31
N VAL A 236 13.30 11.00 2.53
CA VAL A 236 14.09 12.23 2.63
C VAL A 236 13.70 12.94 3.91
N ILE A 237 14.65 13.02 4.84
CA ILE A 237 14.44 13.62 6.14
C ILE A 237 15.34 14.82 6.28
N ARG A 238 14.75 15.86 6.81
CA ARG A 238 15.41 17.12 7.06
C ARG A 238 15.85 17.23 8.52
N GLN A 239 17.08 17.68 8.76
CA GLN A 239 17.62 17.95 10.10
C GLN A 239 18.30 19.32 10.17
N GLY A 240 17.53 20.37 10.46
CA GLY A 240 18.08 21.73 10.57
C GLY A 240 18.76 22.19 9.27
N ASN A 241 20.10 22.18 9.28
CA ASN A 241 20.95 22.63 8.17
C ASN A 241 21.34 21.51 7.19
N THR A 242 20.83 20.29 7.37
CA THR A 242 21.07 19.17 6.47
C THR A 242 19.77 18.54 6.00
N MET A 243 19.83 17.92 4.83
CA MET A 243 18.79 17.03 4.32
C MET A 243 19.43 15.68 4.00
N THR A 244 18.93 14.62 4.60
CA THR A 244 19.46 13.26 4.41
C THR A 244 18.42 12.41 3.68
N ALA A 245 18.77 11.93 2.50
CA ALA A 245 18.03 10.98 1.71
C ALA A 245 18.57 9.56 1.93
N ILE A 246 17.69 8.57 1.93
CA ILE A 246 18.02 7.15 1.89
C ILE A 246 17.21 6.49 0.78
N MET A 247 17.87 5.58 0.07
CA MET A 247 17.25 4.60 -0.81
C MET A 247 17.81 3.24 -0.43
N ALA A 248 16.95 2.25 -0.27
CA ALA A 248 17.34 0.92 0.14
C ALA A 248 16.46 -0.10 -0.55
N ASP A 249 17.03 -1.26 -0.81
CA ASP A 249 16.35 -2.42 -1.38
C ASP A 249 16.65 -3.63 -0.48
N VAL A 250 15.57 -4.29 -0.03
CA VAL A 250 15.63 -5.46 0.85
C VAL A 250 15.56 -6.72 0.01
N SER A 251 16.52 -7.62 0.21
CA SER A 251 16.58 -8.91 -0.49
C SER A 251 15.27 -9.70 -0.36
N GLY A 252 14.76 -10.18 -1.48
CA GLY A 252 13.48 -10.88 -1.57
C GLY A 252 12.34 -9.94 -1.98
N HIS A 253 11.09 -10.38 -1.88
CA HIS A 253 9.94 -9.56 -2.27
C HIS A 253 8.71 -9.87 -1.41
N GLY A 254 7.70 -9.02 -1.50
CA GLY A 254 6.43 -9.21 -0.79
C GLY A 254 6.52 -8.91 0.71
N VAL A 255 5.71 -9.62 1.51
CA VAL A 255 5.48 -9.30 2.92
C VAL A 255 6.75 -9.29 3.78
N PRO A 256 7.67 -10.28 3.69
CA PRO A 256 8.87 -10.28 4.52
C PRO A 256 9.76 -9.05 4.28
N ALA A 257 10.01 -8.70 3.01
CA ALA A 257 10.80 -7.52 2.64
C ALA A 257 10.13 -6.23 3.12
N ALA A 258 8.82 -6.12 2.95
CA ALA A 258 8.04 -4.97 3.41
C ALA A 258 8.06 -4.78 4.94
N LEU A 259 8.15 -5.84 5.73
CA LEU A 259 8.31 -5.71 7.19
C LEU A 259 9.69 -5.14 7.56
N VAL A 260 10.73 -5.50 6.82
CA VAL A 260 12.07 -4.93 6.99
C VAL A 260 12.09 -3.45 6.59
N THR A 261 11.42 -3.06 5.51
CA THR A 261 11.31 -1.64 5.13
C THR A 261 10.60 -0.81 6.20
N MET A 262 9.60 -1.36 6.91
CA MET A 262 8.98 -0.68 8.06
C MET A 262 9.95 -0.49 9.24
N ALA A 263 10.75 -1.52 9.55
CA ALA A 263 11.77 -1.42 10.60
C ALA A 263 12.84 -0.39 10.22
N LEU A 264 13.33 -0.45 8.98
CA LEU A 264 14.28 0.50 8.41
C LEU A 264 13.73 1.93 8.47
N HIS A 265 12.46 2.13 8.10
CA HIS A 265 11.80 3.42 8.21
C HIS A 265 11.82 3.98 9.62
N HIS A 266 11.39 3.17 10.59
CA HIS A 266 11.34 3.58 11.99
C HIS A 266 12.73 3.96 12.51
N HIS A 267 13.72 3.11 12.31
CA HIS A 267 15.08 3.35 12.81
C HIS A 267 15.76 4.52 12.10
N PHE A 268 15.61 4.65 10.78
CA PHE A 268 16.17 5.77 10.04
C PHE A 268 15.61 7.11 10.51
N GLN A 269 14.28 7.21 10.71
CA GLN A 269 13.65 8.43 11.23
C GLN A 269 14.19 8.86 12.59
N GLN A 270 14.47 7.91 13.49
CA GLN A 270 15.01 8.22 14.81
C GLN A 270 16.47 8.64 14.72
N LEU A 271 17.30 7.82 14.07
CA LEU A 271 18.76 7.97 14.08
C LEU A 271 19.23 9.20 13.34
N VAL A 272 18.56 9.57 12.24
CA VAL A 272 19.00 10.69 11.42
C VAL A 272 18.95 12.03 12.17
N THR A 273 18.09 12.14 13.19
CA THR A 273 17.97 13.34 14.03
C THR A 273 19.13 13.52 15.01
N VAL A 274 19.93 12.47 15.21
CA VAL A 274 21.15 12.51 16.00
C VAL A 274 22.28 12.98 15.09
N ASN A 275 23.05 13.97 15.53
CA ASN A 275 24.11 14.60 14.73
C ASN A 275 25.35 13.69 14.60
N MET A 276 25.22 12.60 13.87
CA MET A 276 26.26 11.60 13.59
C MET A 276 26.70 11.62 12.12
N SER A 277 27.90 11.10 11.82
CA SER A 277 28.38 10.89 10.44
C SER A 277 27.56 9.83 9.70
N LEU A 278 27.63 9.78 8.37
CA LEU A 278 26.89 8.78 7.60
C LEU A 278 27.33 7.34 7.90
N PRO A 279 28.64 7.02 8.01
CA PRO A 279 29.10 5.69 8.43
C PRO A 279 28.58 5.24 9.80
N GLU A 280 28.56 6.14 10.80
CA GLU A 280 28.00 5.84 12.13
C GLU A 280 26.49 5.57 12.04
N LEU A 281 25.77 6.30 11.18
CA LEU A 281 24.35 6.07 10.95
C LEU A 281 24.07 4.71 10.33
N VAL A 282 24.86 4.30 9.35
CA VAL A 282 24.75 2.96 8.72
C VAL A 282 25.09 1.85 9.71
N GLU A 283 26.15 2.01 10.51
CA GLU A 283 26.50 1.07 11.58
C GLU A 283 25.34 0.90 12.57
N GLU A 284 24.77 2.02 13.03
CA GLU A 284 23.68 2.01 14.01
C GLU A 284 22.40 1.41 13.42
N LEU A 285 22.08 1.70 12.16
CA LEU A 285 20.97 1.04 11.45
C LEU A 285 21.14 -0.47 11.43
N ASN A 286 22.32 -0.95 11.02
CA ASN A 286 22.60 -2.38 10.98
C ASN A 286 22.49 -3.00 12.38
N ARG A 287 23.06 -2.35 13.40
CA ARG A 287 23.06 -2.82 14.79
C ARG A 287 21.66 -3.01 15.36
N GLN A 288 20.72 -2.13 14.99
CA GLN A 288 19.33 -2.17 15.47
C GLN A 288 18.46 -3.18 14.69
N ILE A 289 18.68 -3.31 13.38
CA ILE A 289 17.82 -4.10 12.50
C ILE A 289 18.29 -5.56 12.46
N GLN A 290 19.59 -5.81 12.30
CA GLN A 290 20.17 -7.14 12.04
C GLN A 290 19.76 -8.22 13.05
N PRO A 291 19.69 -7.97 14.37
CA PRO A 291 19.32 -9.02 15.34
C PRO A 291 17.89 -9.55 15.17
N ASN A 292 17.03 -8.81 14.47
CA ASN A 292 15.63 -9.15 14.26
C ASN A 292 15.36 -9.69 12.85
N LEU A 293 16.38 -9.76 11.99
CA LEU A 293 16.24 -10.29 10.63
C LEU A 293 16.33 -11.81 10.62
N PRO A 294 15.56 -12.49 9.75
CA PRO A 294 15.79 -13.90 9.46
C PRO A 294 17.19 -14.17 8.88
N ASP A 295 17.70 -15.38 9.10
CA ASP A 295 18.97 -15.81 8.52
C ASP A 295 18.97 -15.67 6.99
N GLY A 296 19.98 -14.99 6.45
CA GLY A 296 20.14 -14.77 5.01
C GLY A 296 19.37 -13.57 4.45
N THR A 297 18.59 -12.84 5.25
CA THR A 297 18.00 -11.56 4.84
C THR A 297 19.03 -10.44 4.93
N TYR A 298 19.14 -9.66 3.86
CA TYR A 298 20.01 -8.48 3.81
C TYR A 298 19.32 -7.35 3.06
N PHE A 299 19.88 -6.16 3.13
CA PHE A 299 19.42 -5.03 2.33
C PHE A 299 20.59 -4.16 1.92
N THR A 300 20.48 -3.63 0.70
CA THR A 300 21.42 -2.64 0.18
C THR A 300 20.89 -1.26 0.50
N ALA A 301 21.77 -0.27 0.69
CA ALA A 301 21.33 1.10 0.91
C ALA A 301 22.31 2.12 0.34
N GLN A 302 21.79 3.22 -0.16
CA GLN A 302 22.53 4.43 -0.49
C GLN A 302 21.99 5.58 0.35
N ILE A 303 22.87 6.32 1.00
CA ILE A 303 22.50 7.46 1.85
C ILE A 303 23.25 8.70 1.38
N VAL A 304 22.53 9.79 1.14
CA VAL A 304 23.07 11.07 0.69
C VAL A 304 22.66 12.14 1.69
N ARG A 305 23.61 12.93 2.17
CA ARG A 305 23.37 14.10 3.02
C ARG A 305 23.77 15.38 2.29
N LEU A 306 22.79 16.23 2.05
CA LEU A 306 22.94 17.56 1.48
C LEU A 306 23.12 18.60 2.60
N TYR A 307 23.98 19.60 2.37
CA TYR A 307 24.26 20.69 3.30
C TYR A 307 23.81 22.04 2.71
N GLN A 308 23.59 23.06 3.57
CA GLN A 308 23.16 24.41 3.15
C GLN A 308 24.17 25.14 2.25
N ASP A 309 25.42 24.70 2.21
CA ASP A 309 26.46 25.26 1.34
C ASP A 309 26.52 24.55 -0.02
N HIS A 310 25.53 23.71 -0.34
CA HIS A 310 25.43 22.92 -1.57
C HIS A 310 26.53 21.87 -1.73
N THR A 311 27.26 21.56 -0.66
CA THR A 311 28.03 20.33 -0.60
C THR A 311 27.12 19.16 -0.25
N PHE A 312 27.60 17.96 -0.55
CA PHE A 312 26.95 16.72 -0.12
C PHE A 312 27.99 15.70 0.32
N SER A 313 27.56 14.80 1.20
CA SER A 313 28.28 13.57 1.50
C SER A 313 27.41 12.36 1.21
N PHE A 314 28.03 11.23 0.91
CA PHE A 314 27.29 10.00 0.66
C PHE A 314 28.04 8.75 1.12
N VAL A 315 27.28 7.70 1.40
CA VAL A 315 27.75 6.34 1.67
C VAL A 315 26.90 5.37 0.84
N ASN A 316 27.56 4.43 0.19
CA ASN A 316 26.97 3.31 -0.51
C ASN A 316 27.25 2.00 0.25
N ALA A 317 26.20 1.33 0.69
CA ALA A 317 26.21 0.05 1.37
C ALA A 317 25.76 -1.07 0.42
N GLY A 318 26.49 -1.22 -0.68
CA GLY A 318 26.24 -2.26 -1.69
C GLY A 318 25.05 -2.02 -2.62
N HIS A 319 24.56 -0.78 -2.73
CA HIS A 319 23.46 -0.37 -3.61
C HIS A 319 23.99 0.16 -4.96
N HIS A 320 23.07 0.57 -5.85
CA HIS A 320 23.44 1.18 -7.13
C HIS A 320 24.30 2.44 -6.97
N ARG A 321 25.08 2.81 -7.99
CA ARG A 321 25.94 4.01 -7.97
C ARG A 321 25.08 5.28 -7.97
N LEU A 322 25.48 6.29 -7.20
CA LEU A 322 24.85 7.60 -7.19
C LEU A 322 25.21 8.32 -8.48
N MET A 323 24.24 8.64 -9.33
CA MET A 323 24.53 9.37 -10.56
C MET A 323 24.63 10.86 -10.26
N HIS A 324 25.74 11.49 -10.62
CA HIS A 324 25.92 12.94 -10.58
C HIS A 324 26.05 13.47 -12.00
N PHE A 325 25.13 14.35 -12.39
CA PHE A 325 25.13 15.01 -13.69
C PHE A 325 25.61 16.46 -13.53
N ASP A 326 26.66 16.82 -14.27
CA ASP A 326 27.09 18.21 -14.41
C ASP A 326 26.21 18.91 -15.45
N TYR A 327 25.55 19.97 -15.02
CA TYR A 327 24.55 20.65 -15.83
C TYR A 327 25.13 21.36 -17.04
N ASN A 328 26.37 21.85 -16.93
CA ASN A 328 27.00 22.70 -17.94
C ASN A 328 27.81 21.87 -18.94
N THR A 329 28.52 20.84 -18.50
CA THR A 329 29.29 19.96 -19.40
C THR A 329 28.42 18.86 -20.03
N GLU A 330 27.21 18.66 -19.52
CA GLU A 330 26.29 17.59 -19.92
C GLU A 330 26.87 16.19 -19.73
N THR A 331 27.83 16.03 -18.82
CA THR A 331 28.44 14.74 -18.48
C THR A 331 27.83 14.17 -17.21
N TYR A 332 27.86 12.86 -17.05
CA TYR A 332 27.50 12.20 -15.80
C TYR A 332 28.63 11.30 -15.29
N GLU A 333 28.69 11.15 -13.96
CA GLU A 333 29.57 10.24 -13.26
C GLU A 333 28.76 9.35 -12.31
N GLY A 334 29.09 8.06 -12.25
CA GLY A 334 28.54 7.12 -11.27
C GLY A 334 29.41 7.07 -10.02
N LEU A 335 29.05 7.87 -9.01
CA LEU A 335 29.73 7.98 -7.74
C LEU A 335 29.48 6.72 -6.88
N ASP A 336 30.54 6.26 -6.22
CA ASP A 336 30.53 5.03 -5.43
C ASP A 336 31.48 5.16 -4.25
N SER A 337 31.21 4.42 -3.17
CA SER A 337 32.03 4.39 -1.96
C SER A 337 32.19 2.96 -1.46
N SER A 338 33.25 2.68 -0.72
CA SER A 338 33.40 1.37 -0.08
C SER A 338 32.30 1.17 0.99
N GLY A 339 31.67 0.00 0.96
CA GLY A 339 30.64 -0.39 1.92
C GLY A 339 30.08 -1.78 1.60
N ILE A 340 29.51 -2.43 2.61
CA ILE A 340 28.89 -3.75 2.49
C ILE A 340 27.38 -3.69 2.77
N PRO A 341 26.57 -4.58 2.15
CA PRO A 341 25.15 -4.69 2.46
C PRO A 341 24.89 -4.91 3.95
N LEU A 342 23.78 -4.35 4.43
CA LEU A 342 23.34 -4.48 5.83
C LEU A 342 22.56 -5.78 6.04
N GLY A 343 22.48 -6.24 7.29
CA GLY A 343 21.69 -7.41 7.71
C GLY A 343 22.43 -8.74 7.68
N ILE A 344 23.51 -8.87 6.91
CA ILE A 344 24.27 -10.13 6.78
C ILE A 344 25.09 -10.42 8.04
N ALA A 345 25.81 -9.42 8.53
CA ALA A 345 26.76 -9.56 9.63
C ALA A 345 26.78 -8.28 10.48
N LYS A 346 27.47 -8.36 11.62
CA LYS A 346 27.84 -7.15 12.36
C LYS A 346 28.82 -6.35 11.50
N VAL A 347 28.60 -5.05 11.45
CA VAL A 347 29.42 -4.07 10.73
C VAL A 347 29.89 -3.02 11.72
N SER A 348 30.93 -2.29 11.33
CA SER A 348 31.52 -1.19 12.07
C SER A 348 31.59 0.05 11.19
N ARG A 349 31.72 1.23 11.81
CA ARG A 349 31.95 2.51 11.11
C ARG A 349 33.04 2.45 10.04
N ASP A 350 34.12 1.70 10.28
CA ASP A 350 35.27 1.64 9.37
C ASP A 350 35.05 0.74 8.15
N ASP A 351 33.96 -0.03 8.11
CA ASP A 351 33.54 -0.80 6.94
C ASP A 351 32.90 0.10 5.86
N TYR A 352 32.66 1.38 6.16
CA TYR A 352 32.00 2.34 5.28
C TYR A 352 32.86 3.58 5.03
N GLU A 353 33.03 3.92 3.75
CA GLU A 353 33.72 5.12 3.30
C GLU A 353 32.70 6.24 3.05
N GLU A 354 32.86 7.38 3.73
CA GLU A 354 32.10 8.60 3.43
C GLU A 354 32.85 9.45 2.41
N LYS A 355 32.20 9.74 1.27
CA LYS A 355 32.73 10.63 0.23
C LYS A 355 31.95 11.92 0.15
N TYR A 356 32.57 12.95 -0.43
CA TYR A 356 32.03 14.30 -0.51
C TYR A 356 32.02 14.80 -1.95
N GLY A 357 31.06 15.66 -2.27
CA GLY A 357 30.94 16.35 -3.54
C GLY A 357 30.28 17.72 -3.39
N GLU A 358 30.15 18.42 -4.50
CA GLU A 358 29.50 19.73 -4.59
C GLU A 358 28.43 19.70 -5.69
N LEU A 359 27.25 20.22 -5.37
CA LEU A 359 26.13 20.41 -6.30
C LEU A 359 26.21 21.83 -6.87
N ARG A 360 26.84 21.98 -8.03
CA ARG A 360 26.92 23.29 -8.70
C ARG A 360 25.53 23.71 -9.18
N PRO A 361 25.28 25.00 -9.42
CA PRO A 361 24.01 25.46 -9.98
C PRO A 361 23.63 24.69 -11.24
N GLY A 362 22.44 24.09 -11.20
CA GLY A 362 21.89 23.24 -12.24
C GLY A 362 22.19 21.75 -12.08
N ASP A 363 23.30 21.38 -11.43
CA ASP A 363 23.69 19.97 -11.27
C ASP A 363 22.59 19.19 -10.57
N PHE A 364 22.50 17.90 -10.88
CA PHE A 364 21.54 17.02 -10.24
C PHE A 364 22.13 15.66 -9.90
N LEU A 365 21.69 15.15 -8.76
CA LEU A 365 21.95 13.80 -8.29
C LEU A 365 20.73 12.93 -8.57
N VAL A 366 20.95 11.68 -9.00
CA VAL A 366 19.90 10.68 -9.18
C VAL A 366 20.23 9.43 -8.39
N MET A 367 19.32 9.08 -7.48
CA MET A 367 19.27 7.78 -6.81
C MET A 367 18.21 6.94 -7.52
N LEU A 368 18.51 5.67 -7.77
CA LEU A 368 17.60 4.72 -8.42
C LEU A 368 17.77 3.33 -7.85
N THR A 369 16.67 2.58 -7.79
CA THR A 369 16.69 1.14 -7.53
C THR A 369 16.91 0.36 -8.83
N ASP A 370 17.32 -0.89 -8.69
CA ASP A 370 17.65 -1.77 -9.80
C ASP A 370 16.46 -2.03 -10.73
N GLY A 371 15.22 -1.93 -10.25
CA GLY A 371 14.02 -2.00 -11.08
C GLY A 371 14.10 -1.13 -12.34
N PHE A 372 14.63 0.10 -12.27
CA PHE A 372 14.79 0.93 -13.48
C PHE A 372 15.86 0.41 -14.45
N ALA A 373 16.96 -0.13 -13.93
CA ALA A 373 18.09 -0.57 -14.74
C ALA A 373 17.92 -1.99 -15.30
N GLU A 374 17.25 -2.87 -14.56
CA GLU A 374 17.06 -4.27 -14.90
C GLU A 374 15.78 -4.52 -15.70
N GLN A 375 14.79 -3.61 -15.63
CA GLN A 375 13.55 -3.73 -16.39
C GLN A 375 13.82 -3.93 -17.88
N ARG A 376 13.15 -4.95 -18.42
CA ARG A 376 13.23 -5.33 -19.83
C ARG A 376 12.10 -4.72 -20.64
N ASN A 377 12.32 -4.57 -21.94
CA ASN A 377 11.28 -4.25 -22.91
C ASN A 377 10.59 -5.52 -23.45
N GLU A 378 9.63 -5.37 -24.37
CA GLU A 378 8.94 -6.48 -25.04
C GLU A 378 9.90 -7.43 -25.79
N ALA A 379 11.04 -6.92 -26.29
CA ALA A 379 12.08 -7.72 -26.92
C ALA A 379 12.98 -8.48 -25.91
N GLY A 380 12.80 -8.24 -24.61
CA GLY A 380 13.59 -8.86 -23.53
C GLY A 380 14.94 -8.20 -23.27
N GLU A 381 15.19 -7.03 -23.85
CA GLU A 381 16.42 -6.26 -23.62
C GLU A 381 16.27 -5.41 -22.36
N PRO A 382 17.23 -5.47 -21.40
CA PRO A 382 17.20 -4.62 -20.22
C PRO A 382 17.45 -3.15 -20.61
N ALA A 383 16.92 -2.21 -19.82
CA ALA A 383 17.22 -0.79 -19.96
C ALA A 383 18.72 -0.55 -19.82
N GLY A 384 19.28 -0.98 -18.69
CA GLY A 384 20.67 -0.79 -18.31
C GLY A 384 20.98 0.64 -17.88
N VAL A 385 21.88 0.75 -16.91
CA VAL A 385 22.34 2.01 -16.31
C VAL A 385 22.82 3.03 -17.36
N PRO A 386 23.62 2.66 -18.39
CA PRO A 386 24.08 3.64 -19.36
C PRO A 386 22.95 4.25 -20.18
N ARG A 387 21.88 3.49 -20.45
CA ARG A 387 20.73 3.94 -21.24
C ARG A 387 19.81 4.83 -20.41
N VAL A 388 19.59 4.47 -19.13
CA VAL A 388 18.87 5.32 -18.18
C VAL A 388 19.55 6.68 -18.04
N ALA A 389 20.88 6.69 -17.88
CA ALA A 389 21.64 7.93 -17.81
C ALA A 389 21.58 8.75 -19.11
N SER A 390 21.66 8.10 -20.28
CA SER A 390 21.55 8.81 -21.56
C SER A 390 20.16 9.41 -21.77
N TRP A 391 19.10 8.70 -21.36
CA TRP A 391 17.73 9.23 -21.41
C TRP A 391 17.56 10.47 -20.55
N LEU A 392 18.08 10.47 -19.32
CA LEU A 392 18.07 11.65 -18.45
C LEU A 392 18.81 12.84 -19.09
N GLN A 393 19.98 12.61 -19.69
CA GLN A 393 20.72 13.65 -20.40
C GLN A 393 19.95 14.21 -21.59
N GLU A 394 19.41 13.34 -22.44
CA GLU A 394 18.68 13.74 -23.64
C GLU A 394 17.38 14.50 -23.29
N GLU A 395 16.64 14.05 -22.28
CA GLU A 395 15.45 14.78 -21.81
C GLU A 395 15.82 16.13 -21.18
N LYS A 396 16.94 16.22 -20.44
CA LYS A 396 17.46 17.51 -19.97
C LYS A 396 17.73 18.46 -21.14
N SER A 397 18.47 18.01 -22.16
CA SER A 397 18.80 18.84 -23.34
C SER A 397 17.54 19.26 -24.11
N ARG A 398 16.56 18.36 -24.25
CA ARG A 398 15.27 18.66 -24.88
C ARG A 398 14.46 19.71 -24.12
N LEU A 399 14.44 19.63 -22.79
CA LEU A 399 13.77 20.63 -21.94
C LEU A 399 14.49 21.99 -22.01
N MET A 400 15.83 21.98 -22.03
CA MET A 400 16.62 23.19 -22.25
C MET A 400 16.28 23.89 -23.58
N GLU A 401 16.03 23.15 -24.66
CA GLU A 401 15.64 23.73 -25.95
C GLU A 401 14.22 24.34 -25.92
N ARG A 402 13.27 23.70 -25.22
CA ARG A 402 11.86 24.12 -25.18
C ARG A 402 11.56 25.20 -24.16
N GLU A 403 12.04 25.01 -22.94
CA GLU A 403 11.66 25.80 -21.75
C GLU A 403 12.81 26.69 -21.28
N ARG A 404 14.00 26.59 -21.91
CA ARG A 404 15.26 27.27 -21.56
C ARG A 404 15.86 26.84 -20.22
N VAL A 405 15.18 25.99 -19.47
CA VAL A 405 15.60 25.43 -18.19
C VAL A 405 15.06 24.01 -18.06
N ALA A 406 15.85 23.12 -17.47
CA ALA A 406 15.42 21.80 -17.03
C ALA A 406 15.43 21.76 -15.49
N MET A 407 14.26 21.56 -14.88
CA MET A 407 14.08 21.43 -13.44
C MET A 407 13.71 19.97 -13.09
N ALA A 408 13.92 19.55 -11.84
CA ALA A 408 13.68 18.17 -11.41
C ALA A 408 12.22 17.75 -11.62
N ASP A 409 11.29 18.68 -11.41
CA ASP A 409 9.84 18.49 -11.54
C ASP A 409 9.35 18.34 -12.99
N THR A 410 10.14 18.77 -13.99
CA THR A 410 9.87 18.53 -15.42
C THR A 410 10.72 17.41 -16.00
N LEU A 411 11.97 17.27 -15.55
CA LEU A 411 12.90 16.23 -15.99
C LEU A 411 12.41 14.83 -15.61
N GLY A 412 12.00 14.65 -14.35
CA GLY A 412 11.53 13.36 -13.84
C GLY A 412 10.35 12.80 -14.63
N PRO A 413 9.24 13.55 -14.79
CA PRO A 413 8.11 13.10 -15.61
C PRO A 413 8.46 12.85 -17.07
N SER A 414 9.32 13.69 -17.69
CA SER A 414 9.75 13.48 -19.07
C SER A 414 10.53 12.17 -19.23
N PHE A 415 11.39 11.86 -18.26
CA PHE A 415 12.10 10.59 -18.19
C PHE A 415 11.14 9.40 -18.02
N LEU A 416 10.14 9.49 -17.14
CA LEU A 416 9.18 8.40 -16.92
C LEU A 416 8.38 8.09 -18.19
N VAL A 417 7.90 9.10 -18.92
CA VAL A 417 7.20 8.88 -20.19
C VAL A 417 8.06 8.09 -21.17
N ARG A 418 9.34 8.45 -21.27
CA ARG A 418 10.30 7.75 -22.12
C ARG A 418 10.60 6.33 -21.65
N PHE A 419 10.65 6.11 -20.34
CA PHE A 419 10.85 4.80 -19.73
C PHE A 419 9.64 3.88 -20.00
N GLU A 420 8.41 4.38 -19.82
CA GLU A 420 7.17 3.66 -20.14
C GLU A 420 7.08 3.29 -21.62
N GLU A 421 7.45 4.20 -22.53
CA GLU A 421 7.54 3.93 -23.97
C GLU A 421 8.53 2.80 -24.29
N PHE A 422 9.65 2.71 -23.56
CA PHE A 422 10.62 1.64 -23.71
C PHE A 422 10.09 0.28 -23.23
N ILE A 423 9.39 0.24 -22.09
CA ILE A 423 8.87 -1.00 -21.50
C ILE A 423 7.75 -1.60 -22.37
N GLY A 424 6.90 -0.75 -22.94
CA GLY A 424 5.71 -1.18 -23.69
C GLY A 424 4.66 -1.80 -22.78
N ASN A 425 4.09 -2.95 -23.17
CA ASN A 425 3.05 -3.63 -22.37
C ASN A 425 3.63 -4.66 -21.38
N ARG A 426 4.95 -4.69 -21.20
CA ARG A 426 5.58 -5.65 -20.30
C ARG A 426 5.32 -5.24 -18.85
N PRO A 427 4.88 -6.17 -17.98
CA PRO A 427 4.72 -5.85 -16.56
C PRO A 427 6.06 -5.53 -15.91
N ALA A 428 6.02 -4.73 -14.84
CA ALA A 428 7.17 -4.46 -14.01
C ALA A 428 7.75 -5.78 -13.48
N GLU A 429 9.07 -5.95 -13.60
CA GLU A 429 9.81 -7.11 -13.08
C GLU A 429 10.29 -6.90 -11.63
N ASP A 430 10.34 -5.64 -11.17
CA ASP A 430 10.68 -5.24 -9.81
C ASP A 430 10.03 -3.89 -9.43
N ASP A 431 10.22 -3.45 -8.19
CA ASP A 431 9.79 -2.15 -7.69
C ASP A 431 10.55 -1.00 -8.39
N PHE A 432 9.86 0.11 -8.67
CA PHE A 432 10.49 1.30 -9.27
C PHE A 432 10.59 2.42 -8.24
N ALA A 433 11.81 2.73 -7.81
CA ALA A 433 12.08 3.90 -6.97
C ALA A 433 13.17 4.80 -7.57
N MET A 434 12.90 6.10 -7.64
CA MET A 434 13.81 7.12 -8.13
C MET A 434 13.71 8.39 -7.29
N LEU A 435 14.85 9.04 -7.04
CA LEU A 435 14.91 10.38 -6.45
C LEU A 435 15.90 11.23 -7.24
N ILE A 436 15.43 12.38 -7.73
CA ILE A 436 16.23 13.44 -8.35
C ILE A 436 16.36 14.59 -7.36
N MET A 437 17.59 15.01 -7.10
CA MET A 437 17.93 16.16 -6.24
C MET A 437 18.73 17.14 -7.08
N GLN A 438 18.15 18.28 -7.43
CA GLN A 438 18.76 19.24 -8.34
C GLN A 438 19.01 20.58 -7.66
N SER A 439 20.21 21.13 -7.81
CA SER A 439 20.48 22.53 -7.49
C SER A 439 19.90 23.43 -8.58
N SER A 440 19.15 24.45 -8.20
CA SER A 440 18.54 25.39 -9.14
C SER A 440 19.59 26.03 -10.06
N PRO A 441 19.39 26.01 -11.39
CA PRO A 441 20.25 26.70 -12.34
C PRO A 441 20.33 28.21 -12.07
N PHE A 442 19.30 28.78 -11.45
CA PHE A 442 19.22 30.21 -11.12
C PHE A 442 19.90 30.57 -9.80
N PHE A 443 20.34 29.58 -9.02
CA PHE A 443 20.85 29.82 -7.67
C PHE A 443 22.00 30.83 -7.64
N SER A 444 22.97 30.72 -8.54
CA SER A 444 24.10 31.66 -8.61
C SER A 444 23.67 33.10 -8.92
N SER A 445 22.72 33.27 -9.83
CA SER A 445 22.18 34.59 -10.18
C SER A 445 21.44 35.18 -8.98
N SER A 446 20.52 34.41 -8.40
CA SER A 446 19.76 34.81 -7.22
C SER A 446 20.68 35.16 -6.05
N ALA A 447 21.71 34.34 -5.78
CA ALA A 447 22.68 34.60 -4.73
C ALA A 447 23.51 35.88 -4.96
N ALA A 448 23.87 36.19 -6.22
CA ALA A 448 24.56 37.42 -6.56
C ALA A 448 23.66 38.66 -6.38
N ILE A 449 22.38 38.57 -6.77
CA ILE A 449 21.38 39.64 -6.57
C ILE A 449 21.12 39.85 -5.07
N HIS A 450 21.01 38.76 -4.30
CA HIS A 450 20.88 38.80 -2.84
C HIS A 450 22.02 39.60 -2.19
N GLU A 451 23.26 39.34 -2.59
CA GLU A 451 24.42 40.04 -2.02
C GLU A 451 24.44 41.53 -2.40
N LYS A 452 23.95 41.89 -3.61
CA LYS A 452 23.71 43.30 -3.99
C LYS A 452 22.60 43.92 -3.13
N ALA A 453 21.49 43.21 -2.90
CA ALA A 453 20.39 43.66 -2.07
C ALA A 453 20.85 43.96 -0.63
N ARG A 454 21.70 43.09 -0.06
CA ARG A 454 22.27 43.25 1.28
C ARG A 454 23.19 44.47 1.41
N LYS A 455 23.87 44.84 0.33
CA LYS A 455 24.82 45.97 0.25
C LYS A 455 24.21 47.26 -0.31
N ALA A 456 22.92 47.26 -0.64
CA ALA A 456 22.29 48.41 -1.27
C ALA A 456 22.30 49.65 -0.36
N ASP A 457 22.53 50.82 -0.97
CA ASP A 457 22.66 52.09 -0.24
C ASP A 457 21.34 52.62 0.33
N SER A 458 20.20 52.09 -0.14
CA SER A 458 18.87 52.48 0.34
C SER A 458 17.97 51.28 0.63
N PRO A 459 17.06 51.36 1.63
CA PRO A 459 16.11 50.29 1.94
C PRO A 459 15.15 49.97 0.78
N ASP A 460 14.78 50.97 -0.03
CA ASP A 460 13.93 50.77 -1.21
C ASP A 460 14.63 49.93 -2.27
N ARG A 461 15.90 50.26 -2.57
CA ARG A 461 16.69 49.49 -3.53
C ARG A 461 17.02 48.09 -3.01
N SER A 462 17.26 47.95 -1.71
CA SER A 462 17.45 46.65 -1.06
C SER A 462 16.22 45.76 -1.24
N LEU A 463 15.01 46.30 -1.06
CA LEU A 463 13.76 45.56 -1.24
C LEU A 463 13.52 45.14 -2.69
N GLU A 464 13.72 46.06 -3.64
CA GLU A 464 13.58 45.78 -5.07
C GLU A 464 14.48 44.61 -5.50
N LEU A 465 15.78 44.68 -5.16
CA LEU A 465 16.73 43.61 -5.48
C LEU A 465 16.42 42.30 -4.73
N ALA A 466 15.94 42.38 -3.48
CA ALA A 466 15.57 41.18 -2.74
C ALA A 466 14.33 40.48 -3.34
N LEU A 467 13.38 41.25 -3.90
CA LEU A 467 12.24 40.71 -4.63
C LEU A 467 12.67 40.08 -5.96
N GLU A 468 13.52 40.75 -6.73
CA GLU A 468 14.11 40.21 -7.97
C GLU A 468 14.82 38.87 -7.71
N SER A 469 15.65 38.81 -6.65
CA SER A 469 16.34 37.59 -6.23
C SER A 469 15.37 36.47 -5.82
N TYR A 470 14.26 36.80 -5.15
CA TYR A 470 13.23 35.85 -4.74
C TYR A 470 12.38 35.36 -5.92
N GLU A 471 12.12 36.20 -6.91
CA GLU A 471 11.44 35.79 -8.15
C GLU A 471 12.26 34.77 -8.93
N GLU A 472 13.60 34.89 -8.94
CA GLU A 472 14.48 33.90 -9.56
C GLU A 472 14.56 32.57 -8.79
N GLU A 473 14.66 32.62 -7.45
CA GLU A 473 14.70 31.42 -6.62
C GLU A 473 13.93 31.61 -5.29
N PRO A 474 12.62 31.26 -5.27
CA PRO A 474 11.78 31.45 -4.10
C PRO A 474 12.21 30.63 -2.89
N SER A 475 12.83 29.46 -3.11
CA SER A 475 13.22 28.56 -2.02
C SER A 475 14.55 28.95 -1.36
N TYR A 476 15.24 30.00 -1.86
CA TYR A 476 16.50 30.46 -1.29
C TYR A 476 16.26 31.08 0.09
N LEU A 477 16.71 30.39 1.14
CA LEU A 477 16.42 30.73 2.53
C LEU A 477 16.89 32.13 2.92
N LYS A 478 18.03 32.59 2.37
CA LYS A 478 18.55 33.93 2.69
C LYS A 478 17.64 35.04 2.13
N ASN A 479 16.98 34.83 1.00
CA ASN A 479 16.04 35.80 0.42
C ASN A 479 14.81 35.99 1.31
N LEU A 480 14.18 34.89 1.71
CA LEU A 480 13.03 34.91 2.62
C LEU A 480 13.35 35.68 3.91
N LEU A 481 14.53 35.44 4.48
CA LEU A 481 14.96 36.12 5.70
C LEU A 481 15.21 37.62 5.47
N LEU A 482 15.87 38.00 4.38
CA LEU A 482 16.11 39.41 4.02
C LEU A 482 14.81 40.16 3.78
N LEU A 483 13.92 39.59 2.96
CA LEU A 483 12.59 40.16 2.66
C LEU A 483 11.76 40.33 3.93
N SER A 484 11.74 39.33 4.81
CA SER A 484 11.01 39.43 6.06
C SER A 484 11.48 40.61 6.93
N ARG A 485 12.79 40.87 6.99
CA ARG A 485 13.39 41.97 7.75
C ARG A 485 13.07 43.33 7.11
N LEU A 486 13.19 43.43 5.80
CA LEU A 486 12.89 44.65 5.05
C LEU A 486 11.40 45.04 5.19
N CYS A 487 10.48 44.09 5.01
CA CYS A 487 9.05 44.31 5.22
C CYS A 487 8.75 44.72 6.67
N TYR A 488 9.40 44.09 7.66
CA TYR A 488 9.24 44.45 9.07
C TYR A 488 9.63 45.91 9.34
N MET A 489 10.79 46.35 8.84
CA MET A 489 11.26 47.73 9.00
C MET A 489 10.31 48.75 8.37
N ARG A 490 9.66 48.39 7.25
CA ARG A 490 8.67 49.23 6.57
C ARG A 490 7.27 49.18 7.19
N LYS A 491 7.08 48.41 8.27
CA LYS A 491 5.79 48.13 8.92
C LYS A 491 4.79 47.36 8.02
N ASP A 492 5.28 46.72 6.96
CA ASP A 492 4.49 45.72 6.24
C ASP A 492 4.57 44.37 6.98
N LEU A 493 3.84 44.31 8.08
CA LEU A 493 3.86 43.15 8.99
C LEU A 493 3.20 41.92 8.36
N LYS A 494 2.30 42.12 7.39
CA LYS A 494 1.62 41.03 6.69
C LYS A 494 2.61 40.23 5.84
N GLU A 495 3.36 40.91 4.98
CA GLU A 495 4.36 40.25 4.12
C GLU A 495 5.54 39.74 4.95
N SER A 496 5.98 40.47 5.97
CA SER A 496 7.01 40.00 6.90
C SER A 496 6.64 38.65 7.54
N GLY A 497 5.40 38.53 8.04
CA GLY A 497 4.88 37.29 8.60
C GLY A 497 4.64 36.18 7.56
N ARG A 498 4.37 36.52 6.30
CA ARG A 498 4.31 35.53 5.21
C ARG A 498 5.68 34.92 4.94
N TYR A 499 6.69 35.74 4.67
CA TYR A 499 8.06 35.26 4.40
C TYR A 499 8.68 34.50 5.57
N LEU A 500 8.39 34.88 6.82
CA LEU A 500 8.85 34.10 7.98
C LEU A 500 8.18 32.73 8.09
N ARG A 501 6.89 32.62 7.77
CA ARG A 501 6.20 31.31 7.75
C ARG A 501 6.70 30.44 6.61
N GLU A 502 6.93 31.03 5.44
CA GLU A 502 7.53 30.36 4.30
C GLU A 502 8.96 29.91 4.64
N TYR A 503 9.77 30.76 5.27
CA TYR A 503 11.08 30.37 5.78
C TYR A 503 10.95 29.20 6.76
N ILE A 504 10.06 29.23 7.75
CA ILE A 504 9.91 28.12 8.72
C ILE A 504 9.51 26.83 8.01
N HIS A 505 8.63 26.91 7.01
CA HIS A 505 8.22 25.76 6.21
C HIS A 505 9.37 25.20 5.36
N SER A 506 10.08 26.07 4.62
CA SER A 506 11.17 25.71 3.72
C SER A 506 12.51 25.46 4.42
N SER A 507 12.73 25.99 5.64
CA SER A 507 13.93 25.81 6.48
C SER A 507 13.76 24.69 7.51
N GLY A 508 12.52 24.28 7.83
CA GLY A 508 12.20 23.25 8.83
C GLY A 508 12.89 23.45 10.18
N GLU A 509 13.49 24.61 10.39
CA GLU A 509 14.28 24.95 11.55
C GLU A 509 13.33 25.39 12.65
N ALA A 510 13.49 24.79 13.83
CA ALA A 510 13.05 25.40 15.07
C ALA A 510 14.08 26.48 15.50
N SER A 511 14.42 27.44 14.65
CA SER A 511 15.37 28.48 15.04
C SER A 511 14.72 29.41 16.06
N ALA A 512 15.33 29.51 17.24
CA ALA A 512 14.85 30.39 18.30
C ALA A 512 14.72 31.84 17.79
N GLN A 513 15.66 32.29 16.96
CA GLN A 513 15.64 33.63 16.38
C GLN A 513 14.44 33.83 15.45
N ILE A 514 14.18 32.90 14.53
CA ILE A 514 13.11 33.01 13.54
C ILE A 514 11.73 33.00 14.20
N HIS A 515 11.50 32.11 15.17
CA HIS A 515 10.26 32.10 15.95
C HIS A 515 10.08 33.37 16.78
N CYS A 516 11.17 33.96 17.29
CA CYS A 516 11.09 35.25 17.97
C CYS A 516 10.76 36.39 17.01
N MET A 517 11.34 36.42 15.81
CA MET A 517 10.99 37.39 14.75
C MET A 517 9.51 37.29 14.38
N LEU A 518 8.98 36.08 14.18
CA LEU A 518 7.56 35.88 13.91
C LEU A 518 6.68 36.29 15.09
N GLY A 519 7.10 36.00 16.32
CA GLY A 519 6.45 36.50 17.53
C GLY A 519 6.41 38.03 17.59
N ASN A 520 7.50 38.70 17.18
CA ASN A 520 7.60 40.16 17.12
C ASN A 520 6.65 40.75 16.06
N VAL A 521 6.43 40.07 14.92
CA VAL A 521 5.42 40.44 13.93
C VAL A 521 4.03 40.41 14.57
N PHE A 522 3.64 39.28 15.17
CA PHE A 522 2.33 39.14 15.81
C PHE A 522 2.11 40.11 16.98
N TYR A 523 3.16 40.36 17.77
CA TYR A 523 3.08 41.31 18.87
C TYR A 523 2.79 42.73 18.37
N GLN A 524 3.39 43.13 17.24
CA GLN A 524 3.14 44.45 16.64
C GLN A 524 1.77 44.55 15.95
N THR A 525 1.25 43.47 15.37
CA THR A 525 -0.11 43.44 14.81
C THR A 525 -1.21 43.34 15.87
N GLY A 526 -0.85 43.08 17.13
CA GLY A 526 -1.78 42.95 18.25
C GLY A 526 -2.33 41.53 18.46
N ASP A 527 -1.86 40.53 17.68
CA ASP A 527 -2.20 39.13 17.89
C ASP A 527 -1.33 38.51 19.00
N TYR A 528 -1.62 38.88 20.24
CA TYR A 528 -0.84 38.42 21.39
C TYR A 528 -0.93 36.91 21.63
N LYS A 529 -1.97 36.25 21.12
CA LYS A 529 -2.15 34.80 21.23
C LYS A 529 -1.09 34.09 20.38
N GLU A 530 -0.96 34.45 19.11
CA GLU A 530 0.05 33.88 18.21
C GLU A 530 1.47 34.36 18.55
N ALA A 531 1.63 35.59 19.04
CA ALA A 531 2.91 36.08 19.55
C ALA A 531 3.43 35.19 20.69
N LYS A 532 2.57 34.92 21.69
CA LYS A 532 2.88 34.04 22.82
C LYS A 532 3.25 32.63 22.38
N ALA A 533 2.50 32.05 21.43
CA ALA A 533 2.80 30.73 20.88
C ALA A 533 4.17 30.71 20.20
N SER A 534 4.48 31.72 19.41
CA SER A 534 5.76 31.85 18.70
C SER A 534 6.95 32.02 19.65
N TYR A 535 6.84 32.87 20.67
CA TYR A 535 7.91 33.00 21.68
C TYR A 535 8.13 31.73 22.49
N LYS A 536 7.08 30.96 22.76
CA LYS A 536 7.23 29.64 23.40
C LYS A 536 7.98 28.65 22.51
N ARG A 537 7.68 28.61 21.20
CA ARG A 537 8.44 27.79 20.24
C ARG A 537 9.91 28.21 20.20
N SER A 538 10.17 29.52 20.23
CA SER A 538 11.52 30.07 20.32
C SER A 538 12.28 29.57 21.56
N LEU A 539 11.66 29.63 22.74
CA LEU A 539 12.26 29.16 23.98
C LEU A 539 12.31 27.63 24.11
N ALA A 540 11.45 26.90 23.41
CA ALA A 540 11.57 25.44 23.33
C ALA A 540 12.83 25.03 22.56
N ALA A 541 13.19 25.79 21.52
CA ALA A 541 14.42 25.60 20.77
C ALA A 541 15.67 26.07 21.52
N ASN A 542 15.59 27.22 22.20
CA ASN A 542 16.66 27.72 23.05
C ASN A 542 16.08 28.40 24.30
N PRO A 543 16.02 27.68 25.45
CA PRO A 543 15.47 28.22 26.69
C PRO A 543 16.18 29.47 27.22
N GLY A 544 17.46 29.68 26.86
CA GLY A 544 18.24 30.86 27.23
C GLY A 544 18.09 32.05 26.28
N PHE A 545 17.19 32.00 25.29
CA PHE A 545 17.07 33.06 24.29
C PHE A 545 16.42 34.33 24.87
N ALA A 546 17.27 35.29 25.25
CA ALA A 546 16.90 36.49 26.01
C ALA A 546 15.78 37.30 25.37
N GLU A 547 15.81 37.52 24.06
CA GLU A 547 14.83 38.35 23.37
C GLU A 547 13.42 37.77 23.47
N ALA A 548 13.26 36.46 23.22
CA ALA A 548 11.97 35.79 23.32
C ALA A 548 11.47 35.74 24.77
N ALA A 549 12.35 35.49 25.75
CA ALA A 549 11.98 35.50 27.17
C ALA A 549 11.46 36.88 27.61
N ILE A 550 12.14 37.95 27.20
CA ILE A 550 11.73 39.33 27.50
C ILE A 550 10.39 39.64 26.81
N MET A 551 10.21 39.30 25.54
CA MET A 551 8.95 39.57 24.85
C MET A 551 7.79 38.74 25.38
N LEU A 552 8.00 37.47 25.70
CA LEU A 552 7.00 36.61 26.34
C LEU A 552 6.59 37.13 27.72
N SER A 553 7.54 37.59 28.53
CA SER A 553 7.24 38.21 29.83
C SER A 553 6.39 39.47 29.68
N ARG A 554 6.64 40.31 28.66
CA ARG A 554 5.79 41.47 28.34
C ARG A 554 4.37 41.08 27.97
N VAL A 555 4.20 40.01 27.19
CA VAL A 555 2.86 39.47 26.87
C VAL A 555 2.15 39.00 28.14
N TYR A 556 2.84 38.29 29.04
CA TYR A 556 2.25 37.86 30.31
C TYR A 556 1.88 39.02 31.23
N LEU A 557 2.67 40.09 31.27
CA LEU A 557 2.33 41.28 32.04
C LEU A 557 1.07 41.97 31.50
N ARG A 558 0.89 42.02 30.18
CA ARG A 558 -0.36 42.51 29.57
C ARG A 558 -1.57 41.65 29.92
N GLU A 559 -1.38 40.36 30.13
CA GLU A 559 -2.42 39.43 30.60
C GLU A 559 -2.60 39.44 32.13
N GLU A 560 -1.97 40.37 32.86
CA GLU A 560 -1.97 40.45 34.33
C GLU A 560 -1.41 39.18 35.02
N ARG A 561 -0.63 38.37 34.30
CA ARG A 561 -0.04 37.11 34.78
C ARG A 561 1.41 37.30 35.21
N LYS A 562 1.62 38.09 36.26
CA LYS A 562 2.95 38.47 36.75
C LYS A 562 3.85 37.29 37.13
N ASN A 563 3.31 36.29 37.85
CA ASN A 563 4.09 35.12 38.27
C ASN A 563 4.68 34.38 37.06
N ARG A 564 3.89 34.22 36.00
CA ARG A 564 4.35 33.60 34.73
C ARG A 564 5.45 34.43 34.06
N ALA A 565 5.35 35.76 34.10
CA ALA A 565 6.37 36.65 33.54
C ALA A 565 7.71 36.49 34.29
N GLN A 566 7.68 36.39 35.62
CA GLN A 566 8.86 36.12 36.45
C GLN A 566 9.44 34.72 36.20
N ASP A 567 8.59 33.70 36.13
CA ASP A 567 9.02 32.32 35.90
C ASP A 567 9.78 32.18 34.57
N VAL A 568 9.28 32.77 33.49
CA VAL A 568 9.93 32.74 32.17
C VAL A 568 11.32 33.38 32.23
N LEU A 569 11.44 34.56 32.84
CA LEU A 569 12.73 35.25 32.94
C LEU A 569 13.72 34.51 33.86
N ARG A 570 13.22 33.89 34.94
CA ARG A 570 14.04 33.08 35.84
C ARG A 570 14.61 31.85 35.12
N ILE A 571 13.78 31.13 34.37
CA ILE A 571 14.22 29.96 33.58
C ILE A 571 15.26 30.40 32.54
N ALA A 572 14.98 31.47 31.79
CA ALA A 572 15.91 31.97 30.79
C ALA A 572 17.25 32.42 31.41
N HIS A 573 17.23 33.04 32.60
CA HIS A 573 18.43 33.40 33.34
C HIS A 573 19.22 32.19 33.84
N GLN A 574 18.55 31.11 34.27
CA GLN A 574 19.22 29.87 34.64
C GLN A 574 19.95 29.24 33.45
N CYS A 575 19.36 29.30 32.25
CA CYS A 575 19.98 28.80 31.03
C CYS A 575 21.07 29.73 30.47
N ALA A 576 20.97 31.05 30.70
CA ALA A 576 21.96 32.04 30.28
C ALA A 576 22.28 33.08 31.39
N PRO A 577 23.05 32.69 32.43
CA PRO A 577 23.28 33.55 33.60
C PRO A 577 24.04 34.85 33.28
N GLY A 578 24.86 34.84 32.24
CA GLY A 578 25.66 35.99 31.81
C GLY A 578 24.85 37.11 31.15
N ASP A 579 23.64 36.85 30.64
CA ASP A 579 22.91 37.81 29.81
C ASP A 579 22.35 38.99 30.65
N GLU A 580 22.88 40.19 30.40
CA GLU A 580 22.49 41.41 31.11
C GLU A 580 21.07 41.89 30.77
N LYS A 581 20.56 41.57 29.58
CA LYS A 581 19.21 41.99 29.15
C LYS A 581 18.17 41.25 29.98
N ILE A 582 18.38 39.96 30.23
CA ILE A 582 17.48 39.16 31.09
C ILE A 582 17.50 39.69 32.53
N ARG A 583 18.68 39.94 33.11
CA ARG A 583 18.82 40.50 34.46
C ARG A 583 18.11 41.85 34.62
N THR A 584 18.26 42.72 33.62
CA THR A 584 17.60 44.04 33.62
C THR A 584 16.08 43.89 33.53
N ALA A 585 15.58 42.98 32.69
CA ALA A 585 14.15 42.71 32.59
C ALA A 585 13.58 42.14 33.89
N MET A 586 14.27 41.21 34.57
CA MET A 586 13.85 40.65 35.86
C MET A 586 13.63 41.74 36.90
N LYS A 587 14.63 42.63 37.09
CA LYS A 587 14.53 43.77 38.03
C LYS A 587 13.32 44.65 37.72
N LYS A 588 13.04 44.89 36.43
CA LYS A 588 11.89 45.70 35.99
C LYS A 588 10.55 45.03 36.31
N VAL A 589 10.45 43.70 36.18
CA VAL A 589 9.23 42.95 36.55
C VAL A 589 9.03 42.91 38.07
N GLU A 590 10.12 42.79 38.82
CA GLU A 590 10.11 42.86 40.29
C GLU A 590 9.70 44.24 40.80
N SER A 591 10.16 45.33 40.19
CA SER A 591 9.78 46.70 40.58
C SER A 591 8.33 47.09 40.25
N LEU A 592 7.63 46.28 39.47
CA LEU A 592 6.18 46.43 39.21
C LEU A 592 5.36 45.68 40.28
N ALA A 593 5.98 45.30 41.41
CA ALA A 593 5.37 44.77 42.64
C ALA A 593 5.19 45.90 43.63
#